data_AF-A0A1Y6F9Z7-F1
#
_entry.id   AF-A0A1Y6F9Z7-F1
#
_cell.length_a   1.000
_cell.length_b   1.000
_cell.length_c   1.000
_cell.angle_alpha   90.00
_cell.angle_beta   90.00
_cell.angle_gamma   90.00
#
_symmetry.space_group_name_H-M   'P 1'
#
loop_
_entity.id
_entity.type
_entity.pdbx_description
1 polymer ?
#
loop_
_entity_poly.entity_id
_entity_poly.type
_entity_poly.pdbx_seq_one_letter_code
_entity_poly.pdbx_strand_id
1 'polypeptide(L)'
;MSKGSPPNFGNFDARSYNDANSRGLNMDEYGVYKGSEGSLVKPVNSASGLLVLSIILTVICVVLLVLICTSIAQEMGLLARPDNYTKLSPVMAVFLGLTFVFPVWSWIYYAKERRAQKVRQSRGLPKNLS
;
A
#
# COMPACT_ATOMS: atom_id res chain seq x y z
N MET A 1 -14.38 -32.13 -12.42
CA MET A 1 -13.85 -30.78 -12.73
C MET A 1 -12.44 -30.93 -13.27
N SER A 2 -12.22 -30.42 -14.49
CA SER A 2 -10.98 -30.59 -15.26
C SER A 2 -9.76 -30.02 -14.52
N LYS A 3 -8.71 -30.85 -14.34
CA LYS A 3 -7.40 -30.43 -13.85
C LYS A 3 -6.70 -29.68 -15.00
N GLY A 4 -6.84 -28.35 -15.03
CA GLY A 4 -6.11 -27.51 -15.98
C GLY A 4 -4.61 -27.65 -15.76
N SER A 5 -3.88 -28.03 -16.81
CA SER A 5 -2.41 -28.07 -16.80
C SER A 5 -1.84 -26.71 -16.38
N PRO A 6 -0.76 -26.70 -15.57
CA PRO A 6 -0.10 -25.46 -15.20
C PRO A 6 0.44 -24.76 -16.46
N PRO A 7 0.30 -23.43 -16.58
CA PRO A 7 0.97 -22.68 -17.64
C PRO A 7 2.49 -22.89 -17.56
N ASN A 8 3.18 -22.74 -18.70
CA ASN A 8 4.62 -22.99 -18.82
C ASN A 8 5.42 -21.91 -18.07
N PHE A 9 5.53 -22.11 -16.76
CA PHE A 9 6.09 -21.21 -15.77
C PHE A 9 7.44 -21.77 -15.29
N GLY A 10 8.39 -20.90 -14.93
CA GLY A 10 9.65 -21.35 -14.33
C GLY A 10 9.42 -22.18 -13.05
N ASN A 11 10.42 -22.96 -12.62
CA ASN A 11 10.29 -23.88 -11.47
C ASN A 11 9.73 -23.25 -10.18
N PHE A 12 9.93 -21.95 -9.95
CA PHE A 12 9.41 -21.22 -8.78
C PHE A 12 7.93 -20.81 -8.93
N ASP A 13 7.53 -20.43 -10.13
CA ASP A 13 6.17 -20.03 -10.48
C ASP A 13 5.23 -21.25 -10.48
N ALA A 14 5.73 -22.42 -10.90
CA ALA A 14 4.98 -23.67 -10.80
C ALA A 14 4.73 -24.09 -9.33
N ARG A 15 5.71 -23.91 -8.45
CA ARG A 15 5.55 -24.23 -7.00
C ARG A 15 4.56 -23.30 -6.32
N SER A 16 4.61 -22.01 -6.62
CA SER A 16 3.67 -21.02 -6.08
C SER A 16 2.25 -21.21 -6.63
N TYR A 17 2.10 -21.57 -7.91
CA TYR A 17 0.80 -21.95 -8.49
C TYR A 17 0.18 -23.15 -7.78
N ASN A 18 0.97 -24.20 -7.54
CA ASN A 18 0.49 -25.41 -6.88
C ASN A 18 0.10 -25.17 -5.41
N ASP A 19 0.85 -24.34 -4.68
CA ASP A 19 0.52 -23.94 -3.29
C ASP A 19 -0.68 -22.97 -3.23
N ALA A 20 -0.87 -22.12 -4.25
CA ALA A 20 -2.08 -21.32 -4.38
C ALA A 20 -3.31 -22.20 -4.58
N ASN A 21 -3.21 -23.14 -5.53
CA ASN A 21 -4.30 -24.04 -5.89
C ASN A 21 -4.67 -25.01 -4.75
N SER A 22 -3.69 -25.51 -3.98
CA SER A 22 -3.95 -26.36 -2.80
C SER A 22 -4.73 -25.62 -1.71
N ARG A 23 -4.60 -24.29 -1.63
CA ARG A 23 -5.32 -23.41 -0.70
C ARG A 23 -6.59 -22.80 -1.30
N GLY A 24 -6.98 -23.19 -2.51
CA GLY A 24 -8.15 -22.65 -3.24
C GLY A 24 -7.99 -21.19 -3.71
N LEU A 25 -6.77 -20.66 -3.67
CA LEU A 25 -6.43 -19.28 -4.02
C LEU A 25 -6.01 -19.18 -5.49
N ASN A 26 -6.40 -18.09 -6.15
CA ASN A 26 -5.78 -17.67 -7.40
C ASN A 26 -4.42 -16.99 -7.12
N MET A 27 -3.53 -16.86 -8.12
CA MET A 27 -2.23 -16.18 -8.00
C MET A 27 -2.35 -14.75 -7.44
N ASP A 28 -3.37 -14.00 -7.87
CA ASP A 28 -3.65 -12.64 -7.37
C ASP A 28 -4.04 -12.61 -5.89
N GLU A 29 -4.69 -13.67 -5.42
CA GLU A 29 -5.07 -13.84 -4.02
C GLU A 29 -3.89 -14.40 -3.22
N TYR A 30 -3.10 -15.30 -3.81
CA TYR A 30 -1.94 -15.91 -3.18
C TYR A 30 -0.91 -14.85 -2.76
N GLY A 31 -0.60 -13.88 -3.62
CA GLY A 31 0.31 -12.77 -3.26
C GLY A 31 -0.13 -11.94 -2.06
N VAL A 32 -1.43 -11.95 -1.72
CA VAL A 32 -2.03 -11.21 -0.60
C VAL A 32 -2.19 -12.11 0.64
N TYR A 33 -2.61 -13.36 0.45
CA TYR A 33 -3.03 -14.27 1.53
C TYR A 33 -2.07 -15.43 1.80
N LYS A 34 -0.94 -15.55 1.08
CA LYS A 34 0.09 -16.61 1.27
C LYS A 34 0.60 -16.71 2.71
N GLY A 35 0.46 -15.66 3.52
CA GLY A 35 0.78 -15.66 4.95
C GLY A 35 -0.41 -15.81 5.91
N SER A 36 -1.67 -15.85 5.45
CA SER A 36 -2.83 -15.82 6.36
C SER A 36 -2.94 -17.06 7.25
N GLU A 37 -2.48 -18.22 6.79
CA GLU A 37 -2.32 -19.42 7.60
C GLU A 37 -0.85 -19.59 8.00
N GLY A 38 -0.50 -19.12 9.21
CA GLY A 38 0.83 -19.27 9.83
C GLY A 38 1.62 -17.98 10.03
N SER A 39 1.20 -16.82 9.51
CA SER A 39 1.79 -15.52 9.87
C SER A 39 1.31 -15.09 11.26
N LEU A 40 2.25 -14.67 12.10
CA LEU A 40 1.97 -14.03 13.39
C LEU A 40 1.08 -12.78 13.22
N VAL A 41 1.15 -12.16 12.03
CA VAL A 41 0.33 -11.02 11.63
C VAL A 41 -0.72 -11.53 10.65
N LYS A 42 -1.93 -11.81 11.14
CA LYS A 42 -3.11 -11.99 10.28
C LYS A 42 -3.30 -10.71 9.45
N PRO A 43 -3.73 -10.79 8.18
CA PRO A 43 -4.14 -9.60 7.43
C PRO A 43 -5.41 -9.02 8.06
N VAL A 44 -5.24 -8.20 9.10
CA VAL A 44 -6.31 -7.44 9.78
C VAL A 44 -6.87 -6.31 8.90
N ASN A 45 -6.25 -6.06 7.75
CA ASN A 45 -6.55 -4.94 6.90
C ASN A 45 -7.51 -5.32 5.79
N SER A 46 -8.81 -5.11 6.04
CA SER A 46 -9.79 -5.02 4.96
C SER A 46 -9.39 -3.91 3.97
N ALA A 47 -9.68 -4.07 2.67
CA ALA A 47 -9.43 -3.01 1.68
C ALA A 47 -10.03 -1.65 2.09
N SER A 48 -11.12 -1.65 2.85
CA SER A 48 -11.73 -0.44 3.39
C SER A 48 -10.85 0.24 4.45
N GLY A 49 -10.21 -0.52 5.35
CA GLY A 49 -9.26 0.04 6.32
C GLY A 49 -8.01 0.60 5.64
N LEU A 50 -7.49 -0.10 4.62
CA LEU A 50 -6.37 0.41 3.81
C LEU A 50 -6.73 1.69 3.07
N LEU A 51 -7.93 1.78 2.51
CA LEU A 51 -8.41 3.01 1.85
C LEU A 51 -8.41 4.19 2.81
N VAL A 52 -9.00 4.02 4.00
CA VAL A 52 -9.06 5.08 5.03
C VAL A 52 -7.64 5.50 5.42
N LEU A 53 -6.76 4.55 5.66
CA LEU A 53 -5.36 4.82 5.98
C LEU A 53 -4.64 5.56 4.85
N SER A 54 -4.82 5.15 3.60
CA SER A 54 -4.23 5.81 2.43
C SER A 54 -4.71 7.26 2.32
N ILE A 55 -5.99 7.53 2.56
CA ILE A 55 -6.53 8.89 2.56
C ILE A 55 -5.91 9.72 3.67
N ILE A 56 -5.89 9.22 4.91
CA ILE A 56 -5.31 9.94 6.06
C ILE A 56 -3.85 10.29 5.79
N LEU A 57 -3.05 9.32 5.34
CA LEU A 57 -1.64 9.54 4.99
C LEU A 57 -1.47 10.57 3.88
N THR A 58 -2.36 10.55 2.88
CA THR A 58 -2.35 11.52 1.79
C THR A 58 -2.66 12.92 2.30
N VAL A 59 -3.70 13.08 3.14
CA VAL A 59 -4.07 14.38 3.73
C VAL A 59 -2.92 14.96 4.55
N ILE A 60 -2.31 14.15 5.42
CA ILE A 60 -1.15 14.57 6.21
C ILE A 60 0.00 15.01 5.30
N CYS A 61 0.31 14.25 4.26
CA CYS A 61 1.38 14.61 3.33
C CYS A 61 1.08 15.91 2.56
N VAL A 62 -0.18 16.15 2.17
CA VAL A 62 -0.57 17.40 1.52
C VAL A 62 -0.39 18.58 2.46
N VAL A 63 -0.81 18.46 3.73
CA VAL A 63 -0.60 19.51 4.74
C VAL A 63 0.88 19.80 4.91
N LEU A 64 1.71 18.77 5.05
CA LEU A 64 3.17 18.92 5.17
C LEU A 64 3.77 19.58 3.92
N LEU A 65 3.33 19.19 2.72
CA LEU A 65 3.78 19.78 1.46
C LEU A 65 3.49 21.28 1.41
N VAL A 66 2.27 21.69 1.80
CA VAL A 66 1.88 23.11 1.87
C VAL A 66 2.81 23.86 2.83
N LEU A 67 3.06 23.33 4.03
CA LEU A 67 3.95 23.94 5.02
C LEU A 67 5.39 24.10 4.51
N ILE A 68 5.90 23.11 3.77
CA ILE A 68 7.23 23.18 3.15
C ILE A 68 7.24 24.25 2.06
N CYS A 69 6.27 24.24 1.15
CA CYS A 69 6.17 25.22 0.07
C CYS A 69 6.06 26.64 0.61
N THR A 70 5.29 26.86 1.67
CA THR A 70 5.23 28.17 2.35
C THR A 70 6.57 28.54 2.97
N SER A 71 7.25 27.58 3.60
CA SER A 71 8.56 27.82 4.21
C SER A 71 9.62 28.21 3.18
N ILE A 72 9.65 27.52 2.03
CA ILE A 72 10.54 27.81 0.90
C ILE A 72 10.20 29.17 0.29
N ALA A 73 8.92 29.46 0.05
CA ALA A 73 8.49 30.75 -0.49
C ALA A 73 8.86 31.93 0.45
N GLN A 74 8.80 31.72 1.77
CA GLN A 74 9.31 32.68 2.76
C GLN A 74 10.84 32.85 2.69
N GLU A 75 11.62 31.78 2.44
CA GLU A 75 13.07 31.91 2.25
C GLU A 75 13.44 32.65 0.96
N MET A 76 12.66 32.44 -0.10
CA MET A 76 12.85 33.10 -1.39
C MET A 76 12.38 34.56 -1.40
N GLY A 77 11.82 35.07 -0.29
CA GLY A 77 11.29 36.42 -0.19
C GLY A 77 9.97 36.64 -0.94
N LEU A 78 9.29 35.57 -1.36
CA LEU A 78 8.00 35.62 -2.05
C LEU A 78 6.82 35.81 -1.08
N LEU A 79 7.01 35.47 0.20
CA LEU A 79 6.02 35.60 1.26
C LEU A 79 6.60 36.32 2.48
N ALA A 80 5.73 37.00 3.23
CA ALA A 80 6.11 37.63 4.49
C ALA A 80 6.62 36.57 5.48
N ARG A 81 7.78 36.84 6.07
CA ARG A 81 8.41 35.98 7.08
C ARG A 81 7.94 36.41 8.48
N PRO A 82 7.31 35.53 9.26
CA PRO A 82 7.00 35.82 10.66
C PRO A 82 8.27 35.86 11.52
N ASP A 83 8.25 36.61 12.61
CA ASP A 83 9.42 36.80 13.49
C ASP A 83 9.95 35.48 14.09
N ASN A 84 9.06 34.49 14.28
CA ASN A 84 9.39 33.15 14.81
C ASN A 84 9.77 32.13 13.72
N TYR A 85 10.23 32.59 12.55
CA TYR A 85 10.55 31.71 11.44
C TYR A 85 11.73 30.78 11.75
N THR A 86 11.48 29.47 11.70
CA THR A 86 12.53 28.45 11.84
C THR A 86 12.90 27.92 10.46
N LYS A 87 14.19 28.04 10.11
CA LYS A 87 14.74 27.47 8.87
C LYS A 87 14.65 25.95 8.90
N LEU A 88 14.27 25.35 7.77
CA LEU A 88 14.28 23.90 7.62
C LEU A 88 15.74 23.42 7.54
N SER A 89 16.19 22.65 8.53
CA SER A 89 17.51 22.02 8.49
C SER A 89 17.60 21.01 7.34
N PRO A 90 18.75 20.84 6.65
CA PRO A 90 18.94 19.81 5.63
C PRO A 90 18.54 18.41 6.11
N VAL A 91 18.86 18.07 7.37
CA VAL A 91 18.50 16.77 7.97
C VAL A 91 16.98 16.63 8.08
N MET A 92 16.30 17.69 8.53
CA MET A 92 14.84 17.71 8.63
C MET A 92 14.19 17.60 7.25
N ALA A 93 14.75 18.23 6.23
CA ALA A 93 14.30 18.13 4.84
C ALA A 93 14.33 16.68 4.33
N VAL A 94 15.40 15.93 4.63
CA VAL A 94 15.54 14.53 4.21
C VAL A 94 14.49 13.64 4.88
N PHE A 95 14.34 13.71 6.20
CA PHE A 95 13.33 12.91 6.90
C PHE A 95 11.90 13.24 6.44
N LEU A 96 11.64 14.52 6.19
CA LEU A 96 10.36 14.97 5.66
C LEU A 96 10.12 14.45 4.24
N GLY A 97 11.16 14.46 3.39
CA GLY A 97 11.16 13.84 2.06
C GLY A 97 10.83 12.34 2.10
N LEU A 98 11.43 11.60 3.02
CA LEU A 98 11.14 10.17 3.23
C LEU A 98 9.68 9.93 3.67
N THR A 99 9.04 10.91 4.29
CA THR A 99 7.65 10.78 4.75
C THR A 99 6.67 10.65 3.57
N PHE A 100 7.01 11.21 2.40
CA PHE A 100 6.19 11.09 1.19
C PHE A 100 6.18 9.67 0.58
N VAL A 101 7.07 8.79 1.03
CA VAL A 101 7.10 7.38 0.58
C VAL A 101 5.91 6.60 1.18
N PHE A 102 5.48 6.91 2.40
CA PHE A 102 4.40 6.20 3.09
C PHE A 102 3.04 6.22 2.38
N PRO A 103 2.49 7.35 1.91
CA PRO A 103 1.22 7.34 1.18
C PRO A 103 1.31 6.53 -0.11
N VAL A 104 2.43 6.60 -0.84
CA VAL A 104 2.64 5.82 -2.07
C VAL A 104 2.57 4.32 -1.78
N TRP A 105 3.29 3.86 -0.76
CA TRP A 105 3.23 2.46 -0.35
C TRP A 105 1.83 2.05 0.11
N SER A 106 1.15 2.90 0.88
CA SER A 106 -0.22 2.64 1.33
C SER A 106 -1.18 2.41 0.15
N TRP A 107 -1.11 3.26 -0.89
CA TRP A 107 -1.91 3.11 -2.10
C TRP A 107 -1.58 1.83 -2.88
N ILE A 108 -0.31 1.44 -2.95
CA ILE A 108 0.11 0.18 -3.58
C ILE A 108 -0.54 -1.01 -2.86
N TYR A 109 -0.50 -1.03 -1.52
CA TYR A 109 -1.13 -2.07 -0.73
C TYR A 109 -2.66 -2.09 -0.90
N TYR A 110 -3.30 -0.92 -0.85
CA TYR A 110 -4.73 -0.81 -1.11
C TYR A 110 -5.12 -1.35 -2.49
N ALA A 111 -4.36 -1.01 -3.54
CA ALA A 111 -4.64 -1.48 -4.90
C ALA A 111 -4.52 -3.00 -5.03
N LYS A 112 -3.51 -3.61 -4.39
CA LYS A 112 -3.33 -5.08 -4.34
C LYS A 112 -4.52 -5.75 -3.64
N GLU A 113 -4.90 -5.27 -2.46
CA GLU A 113 -6.03 -5.82 -1.71
C GLU A 113 -7.34 -5.66 -2.50
N ARG A 114 -7.58 -4.50 -3.11
CA ARG A 114 -8.80 -4.24 -3.89
C ARG A 114 -8.93 -5.16 -5.09
N ARG A 115 -7.82 -5.50 -5.76
CA ARG A 115 -7.80 -6.46 -6.89
C ARG A 115 -8.15 -7.87 -6.41
N ALA A 116 -7.52 -8.34 -5.33
CA ALA A 116 -7.80 -9.65 -4.77
C ALA A 116 -9.26 -9.79 -4.32
N GLN A 117 -9.83 -8.76 -3.71
CA GLN A 117 -11.26 -8.74 -3.35
C GLN A 117 -12.19 -8.79 -4.56
N LYS A 118 -11.86 -8.11 -5.67
CA LYS A 118 -12.66 -8.17 -6.90
C LYS A 118 -12.66 -9.59 -7.48
N VAL A 119 -11.50 -10.26 -7.49
CA VAL A 119 -11.38 -11.65 -7.95
C VAL A 119 -12.24 -12.59 -7.10
N ARG A 120 -12.20 -12.46 -5.76
CA ARG A 120 -13.09 -13.26 -4.88
C ARG A 120 -14.57 -13.03 -5.13
N GLN A 121 -14.98 -11.78 -5.22
CA GLN A 121 -16.37 -11.43 -5.49
C GLN A 121 -16.84 -11.99 -6.83
N SER A 122 -16.00 -11.96 -7.86
CA SER A 122 -16.31 -12.55 -9.17
C SER A 122 -16.47 -14.08 -9.13
N ARG A 123 -15.87 -14.74 -8.14
CA ARG A 123 -15.97 -16.18 -7.89
C ARG A 123 -17.10 -16.55 -6.91
N GLY A 124 -17.88 -15.58 -6.44
CA GLY A 124 -18.92 -15.79 -5.43
C GLY A 124 -18.39 -16.10 -4.03
N LEU A 125 -17.10 -15.84 -3.77
CA LEU A 125 -16.45 -16.07 -2.48
C LEU A 125 -16.60 -14.84 -1.57
N PRO A 126 -16.57 -15.02 -0.23
CA PRO A 126 -16.61 -13.91 0.71
C PRO A 126 -15.46 -12.92 0.48
N LYS A 127 -15.73 -11.64 0.75
CA LYS A 127 -14.82 -10.52 0.45
C LYS A 127 -13.46 -10.63 1.13
N ASN A 128 -13.41 -11.23 2.33
CA ASN A 128 -12.20 -11.41 3.12
C ASN A 128 -12.08 -12.89 3.53
N LEU A 129 -10.85 -13.38 3.74
CA LEU A 129 -10.60 -14.62 4.49
C LEU A 129 -10.71 -14.29 5.97
N SER A 130 -11.71 -14.82 6.68
CA SER A 130 -11.86 -14.70 8.13
C SER A 130 -11.03 -15.73 8.87
#